data_AF-A0A830CK91-F1
#
_entry.id   AF-A0A830CK91-F1
#
_cell.length_a   1.000
_cell.length_b   1.000
_cell.length_c   1.000
_cell.angle_alpha   90.00
_cell.angle_beta   90.00
_cell.angle_gamma   90.00
#
_symmetry.space_group_name_H-M   'P 1'
#
loop_
_entity.id
_entity.type
_entity.pdbx_description
1 polymer ?
#
loop_
_entity_poly.entity_id
_entity_poly.type
_entity_poly.pdbx_seq_one_letter_code
_entity_poly.pdbx_strand_id
1 'polypeptide(L)'
;MTLLNLTAFVPGMRPTCHTKDKCYATSSQTAICFIALYLVALGTGGIKPCVSSYGADQFDDADEVEKSHKSSFNWFYFSINVRTSITSSVLVYIQVNVGWGWGFGVHTVAMPLHLLFRHSVVP
;
A
#
# COMPACT_ATOMS: atom_id res chain seq x y z
N MET A 1 -1.96 4.17 -5.96
CA MET A 1 -1.34 5.13 -5.01
C MET A 1 -0.84 6.40 -5.68
N THR A 2 -0.33 6.33 -6.91
CA THR A 2 0.12 7.50 -7.70
C THR A 2 -0.97 8.57 -7.85
N LEU A 3 -2.20 8.18 -8.23
CA LEU A 3 -3.32 9.10 -8.39
C LEU A 3 -3.70 9.83 -7.09
N LEU A 4 -3.70 9.09 -5.97
CA LEU A 4 -3.97 9.64 -4.63
C LEU A 4 -2.84 10.58 -4.15
N ASN A 5 -1.58 10.29 -4.52
CA ASN A 5 -0.47 11.21 -4.30
C ASN A 5 -0.62 12.48 -5.13
N LEU A 6 -1.02 12.38 -6.39
CA LEU A 6 -1.21 13.55 -7.24
C LEU A 6 -2.30 14.48 -6.68
N THR A 7 -3.42 13.93 -6.21
CA THR A 7 -4.44 14.71 -5.47
C THR A 7 -3.87 15.36 -4.20
N ALA A 8 -2.91 14.70 -3.56
CA ALA A 8 -2.31 15.15 -2.31
C ALA A 8 -1.06 16.03 -2.48
N PHE A 9 -0.45 16.18 -3.67
CA PHE A 9 0.74 17.01 -3.92
C PHE A 9 0.46 18.20 -4.83
N VAL A 10 -0.43 18.06 -5.82
CA VAL A 10 -0.67 19.10 -6.82
C VAL A 10 -1.57 20.20 -6.24
N PRO A 11 -1.10 21.46 -6.18
CA PRO A 11 -1.86 22.57 -5.59
C PRO A 11 -3.23 22.80 -6.24
N GLY A 12 -3.40 22.47 -7.53
CA GLY A 12 -4.68 22.59 -8.24
C GLY A 12 -5.70 21.46 -7.96
N MET A 13 -5.26 20.34 -7.37
CA MET A 13 -6.13 19.21 -7.01
C MET A 13 -6.36 19.08 -5.50
N ARG A 14 -5.64 19.88 -4.70
CA ARG A 14 -5.92 20.06 -3.28
C ARG A 14 -7.12 21.01 -3.11
N PRO A 15 -8.01 20.75 -2.13
CA PRO A 15 -9.09 21.69 -1.82
C PRO A 15 -8.50 23.04 -1.38
N THR A 16 -9.05 24.12 -1.92
CA THR A 16 -8.63 25.47 -1.57
C THR A 16 -9.14 25.81 -0.18
N CYS A 17 -8.23 26.06 0.75
CA CYS A 17 -8.55 26.50 2.11
C CYS A 17 -8.40 28.01 2.20
N HIS A 18 -9.51 28.72 2.42
CA HIS A 18 -9.50 30.17 2.65
C HIS A 18 -9.15 30.53 4.11
N THR A 19 -9.21 29.56 5.02
CA THR A 19 -8.86 29.71 6.45
C THR A 19 -8.38 28.36 6.99
N LYS A 20 -7.61 28.32 8.09
CA LYS A 20 -7.06 27.07 8.67
C LYS A 20 -8.11 25.97 8.93
N ASP A 21 -9.37 26.34 9.11
CA ASP A 21 -10.47 25.41 9.43
C ASP A 21 -11.59 25.31 8.37
N LYS A 22 -11.48 26.04 7.24
CA LYS A 22 -12.51 26.04 6.19
C LYS A 22 -11.90 25.78 4.82
N CYS A 23 -11.93 24.51 4.44
CA CYS A 23 -11.51 24.01 3.14
C CYS A 23 -12.74 23.59 2.32
N TYR A 24 -12.86 24.09 1.09
CA TYR A 24 -13.91 23.69 0.16
C TYR A 24 -13.30 22.87 -0.96
N ALA A 25 -13.78 21.64 -1.12
CA ALA A 25 -13.43 20.77 -2.24
C ALA A 25 -14.46 20.94 -3.36
N THR A 26 -14.00 21.02 -4.61
CA THR A 26 -14.88 20.97 -5.77
C THR A 26 -15.43 19.57 -5.99
N SER A 27 -16.61 19.42 -6.60
CA SER A 27 -17.20 18.11 -6.89
C SER A 27 -16.26 17.20 -7.70
N SER A 28 -15.48 17.78 -8.62
CA SER A 28 -14.47 17.07 -9.40
C SER A 28 -13.29 16.56 -8.56
N GLN A 29 -12.79 17.35 -7.61
CA GLN A 29 -11.70 16.92 -6.71
C GLN A 29 -12.16 15.76 -5.82
N THR A 30 -13.39 15.83 -5.29
CA THR A 30 -13.98 14.75 -4.49
C THR A 30 -14.19 13.49 -5.32
N ALA A 31 -14.72 13.61 -6.55
CA ALA A 31 -14.91 12.46 -7.44
C ALA A 31 -13.59 11.75 -7.78
N ILE A 32 -12.54 12.50 -8.11
CA ILE A 32 -11.21 11.93 -8.41
C ILE A 32 -10.63 11.22 -7.19
N CYS A 33 -10.82 11.78 -5.98
CA CYS A 33 -10.41 11.14 -4.74
C CYS A 33 -11.11 9.79 -4.53
N PHE A 34 -12.43 9.73 -4.71
CA PHE A 34 -13.17 8.47 -4.59
C PHE A 34 -12.74 7.44 -5.64
N ILE A 35 -12.56 7.85 -6.89
CA ILE A 35 -12.05 6.96 -7.95
C ILE A 35 -10.68 6.39 -7.54
N ALA A 36 -9.78 7.24 -7.03
CA ALA A 36 -8.48 6.79 -6.55
C ALA A 36 -8.59 5.78 -5.39
N LEU A 37 -9.51 6.00 -4.45
CA LEU A 37 -9.76 5.07 -3.34
C LEU A 37 -10.35 3.74 -3.82
N TYR A 38 -11.28 3.74 -4.77
CA TYR A 38 -11.83 2.51 -5.36
C TYR A 38 -10.76 1.70 -6.10
N LEU A 39 -9.91 2.37 -6.89
CA LEU A 39 -8.79 1.71 -7.57
C LEU A 39 -7.81 1.08 -6.58
N VAL A 40 -7.54 1.78 -5.46
CA VAL A 40 -6.73 1.23 -4.37
C VAL A 40 -7.40 0.00 -3.78
N ALA A 41 -8.68 0.08 -3.42
CA ALA A 41 -9.42 -1.02 -2.83
C ALA A 41 -9.39 -2.26 -3.72
N LEU A 42 -9.68 -2.10 -5.01
CA LEU A 42 -9.61 -3.18 -6.01
C LEU A 42 -8.21 -3.79 -6.10
N GLY A 43 -7.16 -2.96 -6.15
CA GLY A 43 -5.78 -3.44 -6.21
C GLY A 43 -5.37 -4.24 -4.97
N THR A 44 -5.64 -3.71 -3.76
CA THR A 44 -5.33 -4.43 -2.51
C THR A 44 -6.19 -5.68 -2.32
N GLY A 45 -7.44 -5.66 -2.76
CA GLY A 45 -8.36 -6.79 -2.67
C GLY A 45 -7.98 -7.95 -3.59
N GLY A 46 -7.46 -7.65 -4.79
CA GLY A 46 -7.01 -8.69 -5.74
C GLY A 46 -5.65 -9.30 -5.38
N ILE A 47 -4.66 -8.48 -5.02
CA ILE A 47 -3.27 -8.95 -4.87
C ILE A 47 -3.08 -9.77 -3.57
N LYS A 48 -3.66 -9.31 -2.46
CA LYS A 48 -3.45 -9.92 -1.14
C LYS A 48 -3.83 -11.41 -1.05
N PRO A 49 -5.02 -11.85 -1.51
CA PRO A 49 -5.38 -13.26 -1.43
C PRO A 49 -4.53 -14.13 -2.36
N CYS A 50 -4.21 -13.64 -3.57
CA CYS A 50 -3.41 -14.40 -4.54
C CYS A 50 -2.00 -14.72 -4.04
N VAL A 51 -1.35 -13.78 -3.33
CA VAL A 51 -0.01 -14.01 -2.76
C VAL A 51 -0.03 -15.09 -1.68
N SER A 52 -1.05 -15.09 -0.82
CA SER A 52 -1.17 -16.10 0.23
C SER A 52 -1.44 -17.49 -0.34
N SER A 53 -2.32 -17.60 -1.34
CA SER A 53 -2.61 -18.87 -2.01
C SER A 53 -1.41 -19.39 -2.76
N TYR A 54 -0.70 -18.54 -3.52
CA TYR A 54 0.52 -18.93 -4.22
C TYR A 54 1.64 -19.36 -3.25
N GLY A 55 1.80 -18.66 -2.13
CA GLY A 55 2.78 -19.03 -1.11
C GLY A 55 2.42 -20.33 -0.37
N ALA A 56 1.13 -20.65 -0.24
CA ALA A 56 0.68 -21.92 0.33
C ALA A 56 0.80 -23.09 -0.66
N ASP A 57 0.64 -22.82 -1.96
CA ASP A 57 0.78 -23.80 -3.06
C ASP A 57 2.23 -24.31 -3.22
N GLN A 58 3.21 -23.59 -2.65
CA GLN A 58 4.62 -23.99 -2.61
C GLN A 58 4.96 -25.02 -1.52
N PHE A 59 3.98 -25.53 -0.78
CA PHE A 59 4.20 -26.54 0.26
C PHE A 59 3.25 -27.73 0.06
N ASP A 60 3.74 -28.80 -0.53
CA ASP A 60 3.00 -30.07 -0.63
C ASP A 60 2.90 -30.75 0.75
N ASP A 61 1.69 -31.25 1.07
CA ASP A 61 1.39 -31.95 2.32
C ASP A 61 1.84 -33.43 2.31
N ALA A 62 2.16 -33.96 1.12
CA ALA A 62 2.60 -35.32 0.89
C ALA A 62 4.10 -35.55 1.12
N ASP A 63 4.93 -34.49 1.12
CA ASP A 63 6.38 -34.58 1.38
C ASP A 63 6.71 -34.11 2.81
N GLU A 64 7.24 -35.02 3.63
CA GLU A 64 7.60 -34.77 5.04
C GLU A 64 8.73 -33.74 5.19
N VAL A 65 9.58 -33.56 4.17
CA VAL A 65 10.63 -32.51 4.16
C VAL A 65 10.01 -31.13 3.95
N GLU A 66 9.04 -31.04 3.05
CA GLU A 66 8.37 -29.78 2.67
C GLU A 66 7.39 -29.32 3.75
N LYS A 67 6.76 -30.28 4.46
CA LYS A 67 5.92 -30.06 5.65
C LYS A 67 6.64 -29.32 6.77
N SER A 68 7.93 -29.62 6.99
CA SER A 68 8.76 -28.93 7.99
C SER A 68 8.91 -27.43 7.68
N HIS A 69 8.94 -27.07 6.39
CA HIS A 69 9.09 -25.69 5.95
C HIS A 69 7.81 -24.85 6.10
N LYS A 70 6.66 -25.44 6.49
CA LYS A 70 5.44 -24.69 6.84
C LYS A 70 5.64 -23.68 7.97
N SER A 71 6.66 -23.88 8.82
CA SER A 71 7.06 -22.89 9.84
C SER A 71 7.39 -21.51 9.25
N SER A 72 7.91 -21.46 8.01
CA SER A 72 8.14 -20.22 7.27
C SER A 72 6.86 -19.43 7.02
N PHE A 73 5.71 -20.10 6.89
CA PHE A 73 4.41 -19.43 6.74
C PHE A 73 3.95 -18.79 8.05
N ASN A 74 4.25 -19.41 9.18
CA ASN A 74 4.03 -18.80 10.50
C ASN A 74 4.91 -17.55 10.69
N TRP A 75 6.19 -17.64 10.29
CA TRP A 75 7.10 -16.48 10.33
C TRP A 75 6.67 -15.36 9.37
N PHE A 76 6.10 -15.70 8.22
CA PHE A 76 5.51 -14.75 7.29
C PHE A 76 4.34 -13.98 7.93
N TYR A 77 3.39 -14.66 8.57
CA TYR A 77 2.30 -13.98 9.28
C TYR A 77 2.78 -13.16 10.47
N PHE A 78 3.78 -13.64 11.21
CA PHE A 78 4.40 -12.87 12.28
C PHE A 78 4.99 -11.56 11.74
N SER A 79 5.75 -11.62 10.65
CA SER A 79 6.32 -10.44 9.97
C SER A 79 5.24 -9.47 9.49
N ILE A 80 4.11 -9.96 8.97
CA ILE A 80 2.97 -9.10 8.56
C ILE A 80 2.37 -8.36 9.75
N ASN A 81 2.18 -9.03 10.88
CA ASN A 81 1.63 -8.41 12.07
C ASN A 81 2.57 -7.32 12.62
N VAL A 82 3.86 -7.64 12.75
CA VAL A 82 4.89 -6.66 13.17
C VAL A 82 4.94 -5.45 12.22
N ARG A 83 4.95 -5.70 10.90
CA ARG A 83 4.90 -4.64 9.88
C ARG A 83 3.67 -3.76 10.03
N THR A 84 2.51 -4.36 10.29
CA THR A 84 1.25 -3.63 10.46
C THR A 84 1.31 -2.73 11.69
N SER A 85 1.82 -3.22 12.81
CA SER A 85 2.05 -2.40 14.01
C SER A 85 2.96 -1.21 13.72
N ILE A 86 4.14 -1.44 13.11
CA ILE A 86 5.08 -0.37 12.77
C ILE A 86 4.44 0.65 11.83
N THR A 87 3.73 0.19 10.80
CA THR A 87 3.06 1.06 9.82
C THR A 87 1.98 1.90 10.50
N SER A 88 1.15 1.31 11.36
CA SER A 88 0.10 2.03 12.08
C SER A 88 0.62 3.12 13.01
N SER A 89 1.85 3.01 13.52
CA SER A 89 2.46 4.04 14.37
C SER A 89 3.25 5.07 13.55
N VAL A 90 4.24 4.61 12.78
CA VAL A 90 5.19 5.47 12.08
C VAL A 90 4.55 6.17 10.89
N LEU A 91 3.77 5.45 10.07
CA LEU A 91 3.16 6.04 8.88
C LEU A 91 2.08 7.06 9.26
N VAL A 92 1.28 6.75 10.29
CA VAL A 92 0.27 7.68 10.81
C VAL A 92 0.95 8.92 11.38
N TYR A 93 2.04 8.78 12.13
CA TYR A 93 2.83 9.92 12.62
C TYR A 93 3.30 10.82 11.48
N ILE A 94 3.81 10.25 10.38
CA ILE A 94 4.24 11.02 9.21
C ILE A 94 3.05 11.71 8.53
N GLN A 95 1.93 11.02 8.35
CA GLN A 95 0.73 11.58 7.70
C GLN A 95 0.18 12.80 8.46
N VAL A 96 0.16 12.75 9.79
CA VAL A 96 -0.41 13.82 10.62
C VAL A 96 0.57 14.96 10.91
N ASN A 97 1.87 14.70 11.06
CA ASN A 97 2.86 15.73 11.42
C ASN A 97 3.60 16.33 10.22
N VAL A 98 3.90 15.53 9.19
CA VAL A 98 4.66 15.96 8.00
C VAL A 98 3.73 16.19 6.80
N GLY A 99 2.64 15.43 6.74
CA GLY A 99 1.55 15.61 5.79
C GLY A 99 1.28 14.38 4.93
N TRP A 100 0.05 14.31 4.43
CA TRP A 100 -0.47 13.18 3.66
C TRP A 100 0.31 12.88 2.37
N GLY A 101 0.90 13.90 1.73
CA GLY A 101 1.76 13.71 0.56
C GLY A 101 2.96 12.81 0.86
N TRP A 102 3.71 13.09 1.94
CA TRP A 102 4.86 12.26 2.32
C TRP A 102 4.44 10.83 2.69
N GLY A 103 3.31 10.68 3.38
CA GLY A 103 2.77 9.36 3.75
C GLY A 103 2.40 8.49 2.54
N PHE A 104 1.74 9.06 1.54
CA PHE A 104 1.44 8.34 0.30
C PHE A 104 2.67 8.19 -0.60
N GLY A 105 3.61 9.13 -0.56
CA GLY A 105 4.82 9.17 -1.38
C GLY A 105 5.66 7.90 -1.25
N VAL A 106 5.81 7.38 -0.03
CA VAL A 106 6.55 6.14 0.26
C VAL A 106 6.06 4.97 -0.61
N HIS A 107 4.74 4.78 -0.75
CA HIS A 107 4.18 3.71 -1.57
C HIS A 107 4.41 3.91 -3.06
N THR A 108 4.51 5.16 -3.50
CA THR A 108 4.71 5.50 -4.92
C THR A 108 6.15 5.28 -5.37
N VAL A 109 7.13 5.35 -4.46
CA VAL A 109 8.53 5.01 -4.77
C VAL A 109 8.78 3.51 -4.60
N ALA A 110 8.20 2.88 -3.59
CA ALA A 110 8.44 1.48 -3.28
C ALA A 110 7.95 0.51 -4.38
N MET A 111 6.78 0.77 -5.00
CA MET A 111 6.21 -0.12 -6.02
C MET A 111 7.02 -0.14 -7.34
N PRO A 112 7.41 1.00 -7.93
CA PRO A 112 8.30 1.00 -9.10
C PRO A 112 9.66 0.39 -8.82
N LEU A 113 10.23 0.62 -7.63
CA LEU A 113 11.51 0.03 -7.25
C LEU A 113 11.42 -1.50 -7.19
N HIS A 114 10.33 -2.05 -6.64
CA HIS A 114 10.11 -3.49 -6.63
C HIS A 114 9.97 -4.06 -8.05
N LEU A 115 9.21 -3.39 -8.93
CA LEU A 115 9.05 -3.82 -10.32
C LEU A 115 10.36 -3.75 -11.11
N LEU A 116 11.15 -2.70 -10.90
CA LEU A 116 12.49 -2.55 -11.48
C LEU A 116 13.41 -3.69 -11.03
N PHE A 117 13.47 -3.96 -9.73
CA PHE A 117 14.29 -5.05 -9.20
C PHE A 117 13.87 -6.41 -9.77
N ARG A 118 12.56 -6.68 -9.85
CA ARG A 118 12.04 -7.91 -10.46
C ARG A 118 12.48 -8.03 -11.93
N HIS A 119 12.37 -6.96 -12.71
CA HIS A 119 12.77 -6.96 -14.12
C HIS A 119 14.29 -7.06 -14.32
N SER A 120 15.09 -6.59 -13.36
CA SER A 120 16.56 -6.74 -13.43
C SER A 120 17.06 -8.13 -13.01
N VAL A 121 16.25 -8.91 -12.29
CA VAL A 121 16.62 -10.22 -11.74
C VAL A 121 16.03 -11.38 -12.55
N VAL A 122 14.96 -11.15 -13.32
CA VAL A 122 14.38 -12.13 -14.23
C VAL A 122 14.76 -11.74 -15.67
N PRO A 123 15.65 -12.49 -16.35
CA PRO A 123 15.98 -12.27 -17.76
C PRO A 123 14.81 -12.60 -18.70
#